data_AF-A0A7K3HC30-F1
#
_entry.id   AF-A0A7K3HC30-F1
#
_cell.length_a   1.000
_cell.length_b   1.000
_cell.length_c   1.000
_cell.angle_alpha   90.00
_cell.angle_beta   90.00
_cell.angle_gamma   90.00
#
_symmetry.space_group_name_H-M   'P 1'
#
loop_
_entity.id
_entity.type
_entity.pdbx_description
1 polymer ?
#
loop_
_entity_poly.entity_id
_entity_poly.type
_entity_poly.pdbx_seq_one_letter_code
_entity_poly.pdbx_strand_id
1 'polypeptide(L)'
;ALAAARERRVRDADPERTRLRRSVLAEAGVAALVLAVTTALTSAEPARTEVRTAGAAAGAPSAASGQPVMLDIPFDTGGEKGAGTAGLHLFDPASTCGNSLHLWLEDPDGKPLDAAEVKLAFTLPAEDVGPLPVKLAKLATGHWSADRFQLPLAGTWKASLTVRTSDIDQITETRNVKIN
;
A
#
# COMPACT_ATOMS: atom_id res chain seq x y z
N ALA A 1 -12.91 -63.00 -18.73
CA ALA A 1 -13.34 -62.03 -17.69
C ALA A 1 -12.94 -62.46 -16.27
N LEU A 2 -13.32 -63.66 -15.81
CA LEU A 2 -13.03 -64.14 -14.43
C LEU A 2 -11.53 -64.34 -14.09
N ALA A 3 -10.70 -64.70 -15.08
CA ALA A 3 -9.25 -64.87 -14.89
C ALA A 3 -8.51 -63.56 -14.60
N ALA A 4 -8.84 -62.48 -15.33
CA ALA A 4 -8.28 -61.14 -15.10
C ALA A 4 -8.71 -60.55 -13.74
N ALA A 5 -9.91 -60.89 -13.27
CA ALA A 5 -10.39 -60.50 -11.94
C ALA A 5 -9.65 -61.24 -10.81
N ARG A 6 -9.28 -62.52 -11.02
CA ARG A 6 -8.45 -63.30 -10.09
C ARG A 6 -7.01 -62.82 -10.05
N GLU A 7 -6.41 -62.51 -11.20
CA GLU A 7 -5.05 -61.93 -11.24
C GLU A 7 -4.96 -60.57 -10.56
N ARG A 8 -5.98 -59.72 -10.68
CA ARG A 8 -6.06 -58.44 -9.93
C ARG A 8 -6.13 -58.68 -8.42
N ARG A 9 -6.95 -59.63 -7.96
CA ARG A 9 -7.03 -60.00 -6.53
C ARG A 9 -5.70 -60.54 -5.98
N VAL A 10 -4.97 -61.34 -6.76
CA VAL A 10 -3.66 -61.88 -6.33
C VAL A 10 -2.59 -60.79 -6.33
N ARG A 11 -2.63 -59.83 -7.26
CA ARG A 11 -1.73 -58.65 -7.27
C ARG A 11 -2.01 -57.66 -6.13
N ASP A 12 -3.25 -57.55 -5.68
CA ASP A 12 -3.65 -56.72 -4.54
C ASP A 12 -3.49 -57.44 -3.18
N ALA A 13 -3.10 -58.72 -3.15
CA ALA A 13 -2.96 -59.52 -1.93
C ALA A 13 -1.60 -59.35 -1.22
N ASP A 14 -0.71 -58.50 -1.73
CA ASP A 14 0.59 -58.21 -1.12
C ASP A 14 0.44 -57.08 -0.07
N PRO A 15 0.53 -57.39 1.24
CA PRO A 15 0.29 -56.43 2.31
C PRO A 15 1.28 -55.25 2.26
N GLU A 16 2.49 -55.47 1.74
CA GLU A 16 3.52 -54.45 1.58
C GLU A 16 3.14 -53.40 0.53
N ARG A 17 2.60 -53.83 -0.63
CA ARG A 17 2.18 -52.91 -1.70
C ARG A 17 0.94 -52.09 -1.33
N THR A 18 0.03 -52.68 -0.56
CA THR A 18 -1.17 -51.98 -0.08
C THR A 18 -0.81 -50.93 0.97
N ARG A 19 0.19 -51.20 1.82
CA ARG A 19 0.77 -50.23 2.75
C ARG A 19 1.50 -49.10 2.03
N LEU A 20 2.29 -49.41 1.01
CA LEU A 20 2.95 -48.43 0.14
C LEU A 20 1.95 -47.52 -0.58
N ARG A 21 0.87 -48.07 -1.16
CA ARG A 21 -0.15 -47.24 -1.81
C ARG A 21 -0.86 -46.31 -0.82
N ARG A 22 -1.09 -46.77 0.41
CA ARG A 22 -1.68 -45.95 1.47
C ARG A 22 -0.74 -44.84 1.95
N SER A 23 0.57 -45.11 2.07
CA SER A 23 1.54 -44.08 2.43
C SER A 23 1.69 -43.04 1.32
N VAL A 24 1.79 -43.47 0.06
CA VAL A 24 1.89 -42.56 -1.09
C VAL A 24 0.63 -41.69 -1.22
N LEU A 25 -0.57 -42.24 -0.98
CA LEU A 25 -1.81 -41.44 -0.97
C LEU A 25 -1.85 -40.45 0.21
N ALA A 26 -1.37 -40.85 1.38
CA ALA A 26 -1.28 -39.94 2.54
C ALA A 26 -0.29 -38.81 2.26
N GLU A 27 0.87 -39.13 1.68
CA GLU A 27 1.91 -38.17 1.31
C GLU A 27 1.42 -37.20 0.23
N ALA A 28 0.78 -37.71 -0.82
CA ALA A 28 0.15 -36.87 -1.84
C ALA A 28 -0.95 -35.98 -1.26
N GLY A 29 -1.72 -36.49 -0.29
CA GLY A 29 -2.70 -35.71 0.45
C GLY A 29 -2.07 -34.56 1.23
N VAL A 30 -1.01 -34.84 2.00
CA VAL A 30 -0.26 -33.82 2.74
C VAL A 30 0.35 -32.79 1.78
N ALA A 31 0.97 -33.23 0.68
CA ALA A 31 1.54 -32.33 -0.32
C ALA A 31 0.47 -31.43 -0.95
N ALA A 32 -0.70 -31.98 -1.32
CA ALA A 32 -1.81 -31.20 -1.84
C ALA A 32 -2.36 -30.19 -0.81
N LEU A 33 -2.42 -30.59 0.47
CA LEU A 33 -2.86 -29.72 1.57
C LEU A 33 -1.87 -28.56 1.79
N VAL A 34 -0.57 -28.84 1.81
CA VAL A 34 0.49 -27.82 1.86
C VAL A 34 0.37 -26.90 0.65
N LEU A 35 0.23 -27.44 -0.56
CA LEU A 35 0.10 -26.63 -1.77
C LEU A 35 -1.15 -25.73 -1.73
N ALA A 36 -2.27 -26.24 -1.24
CA ALA A 36 -3.50 -25.46 -1.07
C ALA A 36 -3.31 -24.33 -0.05
N VAL A 37 -2.65 -24.60 1.08
CA VAL A 37 -2.33 -23.60 2.10
C VAL A 37 -1.35 -22.56 1.54
N THR A 38 -0.27 -22.99 0.88
CA THR A 38 0.68 -22.07 0.22
C THR A 38 0.01 -21.25 -0.87
N THR A 39 -0.89 -21.84 -1.65
CA THR A 39 -1.67 -21.12 -2.66
C THR A 39 -2.60 -20.11 -2.01
N ALA A 40 -3.29 -20.47 -0.93
CA ALA A 40 -4.15 -19.57 -0.18
C ALA A 40 -3.35 -18.40 0.44
N LEU A 41 -2.17 -18.67 1.02
CA LEU A 41 -1.27 -17.63 1.52
C LEU A 41 -0.65 -16.78 0.40
N THR A 42 -0.44 -17.34 -0.79
CA THR A 42 0.09 -16.60 -1.96
C THR A 42 -1.00 -15.78 -2.65
N SER A 43 -2.26 -16.22 -2.59
CA SER A 43 -3.43 -15.49 -3.09
C SER A 43 -3.93 -14.44 -2.10
N ALA A 44 -3.32 -14.31 -0.93
CA ALA A 44 -3.44 -13.08 -0.15
C ALA A 44 -2.70 -11.99 -0.93
N GLU A 45 -3.43 -11.31 -1.80
CA GLU A 45 -2.92 -10.25 -2.67
C GLU A 45 -2.05 -9.27 -1.87
N PRO A 46 -0.82 -8.97 -2.31
CA PRO A 46 -0.09 -7.82 -1.78
C PRO A 46 -0.98 -6.60 -1.98
N ALA A 47 -1.17 -5.81 -0.92
CA ALA A 47 -1.97 -4.59 -0.89
C ALA A 47 -1.60 -3.64 -2.04
N ARG A 48 -2.20 -3.85 -3.20
CA ARG A 48 -2.19 -2.94 -4.34
C ARG A 48 -3.51 -3.06 -5.08
N THR A 49 -4.19 -1.93 -5.13
CA THR A 49 -5.25 -1.57 -6.07
C THR A 49 -6.67 -1.99 -5.73
N GLU A 50 -7.20 -1.43 -4.64
CA GLU A 50 -8.38 -0.59 -4.85
C GLU A 50 -7.94 0.87 -4.77
N VAL A 51 -7.68 1.44 -5.94
CA VAL A 51 -7.94 2.87 -6.13
C VAL A 51 -9.44 3.01 -5.92
N ARG A 52 -9.86 3.22 -4.66
CA ARG A 52 -11.19 3.71 -4.33
C ARG A 52 -11.28 5.15 -4.81
N THR A 53 -11.42 5.32 -6.12
CA THR A 53 -12.02 6.54 -6.68
C THR A 53 -13.52 6.44 -6.43
N ALA A 54 -13.91 6.67 -5.18
CA ALA A 54 -15.30 6.84 -4.81
C ALA A 54 -15.36 7.73 -3.56
N GLY A 55 -15.41 9.05 -3.81
CA GLY A 55 -15.87 10.03 -2.82
C GLY A 55 -14.82 11.04 -2.36
N ALA A 56 -14.46 12.00 -3.22
CA ALA A 56 -14.04 13.32 -2.76
C ALA A 56 -14.27 14.36 -3.87
N ALA A 57 -15.54 14.58 -4.21
CA ALA A 57 -15.98 15.85 -4.80
C ALA A 57 -16.17 16.90 -3.68
N ALA A 58 -15.24 16.96 -2.72
CA ALA A 58 -15.06 18.12 -1.86
C ALA A 58 -14.04 19.00 -2.58
N GLY A 59 -14.37 20.28 -2.81
CA GLY A 59 -13.52 21.21 -3.55
C GLY A 59 -12.07 21.09 -3.11
N ALA A 60 -11.17 20.87 -4.06
CA ALA A 60 -9.75 20.79 -3.76
C ALA A 60 -9.33 22.10 -3.07
N PRO A 61 -8.57 22.05 -1.96
CA PRO A 61 -8.01 23.26 -1.38
C PRO A 61 -7.19 23.97 -2.45
N SER A 62 -7.50 25.25 -2.65
CA SER A 62 -6.94 26.09 -3.70
C SER A 62 -5.99 27.09 -3.11
N ALA A 63 -4.72 27.03 -3.52
CA ALA A 63 -3.74 28.05 -3.17
C ALA A 63 -4.04 29.33 -3.96
N ALA A 64 -4.38 30.44 -3.32
CA ALA A 64 -4.09 31.73 -3.95
C ALA A 64 -2.56 31.92 -3.95
N SER A 65 -2.01 32.64 -4.93
CA SER A 65 -0.56 32.89 -5.03
C SER A 65 0.02 33.35 -3.70
N GLY A 66 0.93 32.57 -3.11
CA GLY A 66 1.59 32.86 -1.82
C GLY A 66 0.84 32.44 -0.55
N GLN A 67 -0.34 31.82 -0.63
CA GLN A 67 -1.01 31.24 0.54
C GLN A 67 -0.58 29.77 0.76
N PRO A 68 -0.32 29.36 2.01
CA PRO A 68 -0.04 27.96 2.32
C PRO A 68 -1.23 27.08 1.95
N VAL A 69 -0.97 25.92 1.35
CA VAL A 69 -1.99 24.90 1.10
C VAL A 69 -1.93 23.85 2.19
N MET A 70 -3.04 23.67 2.88
CA MET A 70 -3.18 22.66 3.93
C MET A 70 -4.10 21.53 3.43
N LEU A 71 -3.66 20.29 3.56
CA LEU A 71 -4.46 19.10 3.27
C LEU A 71 -4.39 18.13 4.44
N ASP A 72 -5.55 17.70 4.91
CA ASP A 72 -5.66 16.60 5.85
C ASP A 72 -6.05 15.32 5.11
N ILE A 73 -5.21 14.30 5.24
CA ILE A 73 -5.36 13.03 4.53
C ILE A 73 -5.54 11.92 5.58
N PRO A 74 -6.77 11.47 5.87
CA PRO A 74 -6.96 10.31 6.72
C PRO A 74 -6.35 9.07 6.06
N PHE A 75 -5.70 8.22 6.84
CA PHE A 75 -5.08 6.98 6.40
C PHE A 75 -5.32 5.85 7.41
N ASP A 76 -5.32 4.62 6.92
CA ASP A 76 -5.36 3.42 7.74
C ASP A 76 -4.47 2.34 7.10
N THR A 77 -3.40 1.95 7.80
CA THR A 77 -2.48 0.90 7.34
C THR A 77 -2.94 -0.51 7.73
N GLY A 78 -3.99 -0.66 8.54
CA GLY A 78 -4.54 -1.94 9.00
C GLY A 78 -3.83 -2.58 10.20
N GLY A 79 -2.64 -2.09 10.57
CA GLY A 79 -1.86 -2.56 11.72
C GLY A 79 -2.27 -1.95 13.07
N GLU A 80 -1.70 -2.46 14.17
CA GLU A 80 -1.91 -1.89 15.51
C GLU A 80 -1.42 -0.43 15.53
N LYS A 81 -2.30 0.51 15.92
CA LYS A 81 -2.04 1.96 15.86
C LYS A 81 -1.64 2.45 14.45
N GLY A 82 -2.16 1.77 13.42
CA GLY A 82 -1.84 2.03 12.02
C GLY A 82 -2.70 3.10 11.34
N ALA A 83 -3.69 3.65 12.03
CA ALA A 83 -4.63 4.65 11.51
C ALA A 83 -4.31 6.05 12.06
N GLY A 84 -4.67 7.07 11.30
CA GLY A 84 -4.39 8.45 11.68
C GLY A 84 -4.76 9.46 10.60
N THR A 85 -4.30 10.69 10.80
CA THR A 85 -4.43 11.78 9.82
C THR A 85 -3.05 12.32 9.47
N ALA A 86 -2.83 12.52 8.18
CA ALA A 86 -1.64 13.20 7.68
C ALA A 86 -1.96 14.65 7.33
N GLY A 87 -1.42 15.59 8.10
CA GLY A 87 -1.50 17.02 7.84
C GLY A 87 -0.36 17.46 6.94
N LEU A 88 -0.69 17.92 5.73
CA LEU A 88 0.26 18.33 4.70
C LEU A 88 0.19 19.84 4.50
N HIS A 89 1.23 20.58 4.88
CA HIS A 89 1.31 22.02 4.69
C HIS A 89 2.36 22.36 3.63
N LEU A 90 1.89 22.83 2.49
CA LEU A 90 2.71 23.30 1.37
C LEU A 90 2.82 24.83 1.42
N PHE A 91 4.04 25.33 1.49
CA PHE A 91 4.33 26.76 1.50
C PHE A 91 4.99 27.18 0.18
N ASP A 92 4.79 28.44 -0.17
CA ASP A 92 5.32 29.07 -1.38
C ASP A 92 5.05 28.29 -2.68
N PRO A 93 3.79 27.83 -2.90
CA PRO A 93 3.45 27.14 -4.14
C PRO A 93 3.76 28.05 -5.33
N ALA A 94 4.56 27.54 -6.28
CA ALA A 94 5.01 28.25 -7.49
C ALA A 94 6.01 29.42 -7.27
N SER A 95 6.76 29.45 -6.17
CA SER A 95 7.83 30.43 -5.99
C SER A 95 9.14 30.06 -6.71
N THR A 96 9.92 31.06 -7.11
CA THR A 96 11.26 30.90 -7.72
C THR A 96 12.31 30.31 -6.76
N CYS A 97 12.06 30.33 -5.45
CA CYS A 97 12.95 29.76 -4.44
C CYS A 97 12.70 28.25 -4.21
N GLY A 98 11.70 27.68 -4.89
CA GLY A 98 11.22 26.31 -4.68
C GLY A 98 10.12 26.26 -3.61
N ASN A 99 9.38 25.17 -3.60
CA ASN A 99 8.34 24.92 -2.61
C ASN A 99 8.97 24.34 -1.34
N SER A 100 8.35 24.62 -0.20
CA SER A 100 8.64 23.93 1.05
C SER A 100 7.40 23.24 1.59
N LEU A 101 7.59 22.14 2.30
CA LEU A 101 6.53 21.27 2.75
C LEU A 101 6.83 20.79 4.15
N HIS A 102 5.82 20.79 5.00
CA HIS A 102 5.81 20.06 6.24
C HIS A 102 4.70 19.02 6.24
N LEU A 103 4.99 17.84 6.79
CA LEU A 103 4.07 16.73 6.91
C LEU A 103 4.05 16.26 8.35
N TRP A 104 2.87 16.26 8.96
CA TRP A 104 2.63 15.67 10.27
C TRP A 104 1.78 14.42 10.14
N LEU A 105 2.12 13.38 10.90
CA LEU A 105 1.26 12.23 11.10
C LEU A 105 0.79 12.22 12.55
N GLU A 106 -0.52 12.16 12.74
CA GLU A 106 -1.15 12.10 14.05
C GLU A 106 -2.05 10.86 14.13
N ASP A 107 -2.04 10.20 15.29
CA ASP A 107 -2.98 9.12 15.59
C ASP A 107 -4.40 9.67 15.86
N PRO A 108 -5.42 8.82 16.04
CA PRO A 108 -6.79 9.29 16.32
C PRO A 108 -6.94 10.04 17.64
N ASP A 109 -5.98 9.93 18.57
CA ASP A 109 -5.94 10.70 19.82
C ASP A 109 -5.27 12.08 19.63
N GLY A 110 -4.76 12.40 18.43
CA GLY A 110 -4.01 13.62 18.13
C GLY A 110 -2.56 13.59 18.59
N LYS A 111 -1.98 12.41 18.84
CA LYS A 111 -0.56 12.28 19.20
C LYS A 111 0.29 12.03 17.97
N PRO A 112 1.55 12.49 17.94
CA PRO A 112 2.46 12.21 16.83
C PRO A 112 2.63 10.71 16.60
N LEU A 113 2.40 10.25 15.37
CA LEU A 113 2.49 8.85 14.97
C LEU A 113 3.86 8.56 14.36
N ASP A 114 4.56 7.56 14.91
CA ASP A 114 5.89 7.18 14.43
C ASP A 114 5.83 6.16 13.29
N ALA A 115 5.74 6.65 12.05
CA ALA A 115 5.78 5.79 10.88
C ALA A 115 7.21 5.32 10.56
N ALA A 116 7.34 4.05 10.17
CA ALA A 116 8.59 3.46 9.72
C ALA A 116 9.07 4.07 8.39
N GLU A 117 8.16 4.45 7.50
CA GLU A 117 8.48 5.19 6.27
C GLU A 117 7.32 6.08 5.83
N VAL A 118 7.65 7.24 5.26
CA VAL A 118 6.69 8.14 4.60
C VAL A 118 7.26 8.54 3.25
N LYS A 119 6.45 8.40 2.19
CA LYS A 119 6.78 8.86 0.83
C LYS A 119 5.68 9.78 0.33
N LEU A 120 6.07 10.81 -0.41
CA LEU A 120 5.15 11.73 -1.05
C LEU A 120 5.58 11.93 -2.51
N ALA A 121 4.62 11.91 -3.42
CA ALA A 121 4.84 12.26 -4.82
C ALA A 121 3.69 13.12 -5.36
N PHE A 122 4.02 14.03 -6.27
CA PHE A 122 3.05 14.88 -6.96
C PHE A 122 2.96 14.50 -8.45
N THR A 123 1.75 14.39 -8.98
CA THR A 123 1.50 14.15 -10.41
C THR A 123 0.55 15.22 -10.94
N LEU A 124 0.79 15.79 -12.11
CA LEU A 124 -0.14 16.68 -12.81
C LEU A 124 -0.68 15.94 -14.05
N PRO A 125 -1.86 15.29 -13.95
CA PRO A 125 -2.37 14.47 -15.04
C PRO A 125 -2.73 15.26 -16.30
N ALA A 126 -3.08 16.54 -16.14
CA ALA A 126 -3.48 17.40 -17.27
C ALA A 126 -2.33 17.65 -18.25
N GLU A 127 -1.08 17.63 -17.77
CA GLU A 127 0.13 17.95 -18.54
C GLU A 127 1.09 16.75 -18.61
N ASP A 128 0.62 15.56 -18.20
CA ASP A 128 1.43 14.32 -18.13
C ASP A 128 2.76 14.48 -17.37
N VAL A 129 2.75 15.27 -16.29
CA VAL A 129 3.95 15.50 -15.46
C VAL A 129 3.91 14.61 -14.21
N GLY A 130 5.00 13.88 -13.98
CA GLY A 130 5.20 13.10 -12.76
C GLY A 130 5.08 11.59 -12.96
N PRO A 131 5.13 10.79 -11.88
CA PRO A 131 5.16 11.22 -10.48
C PRO A 131 6.50 11.88 -10.10
N LEU A 132 6.41 13.06 -9.45
CA LEU A 132 7.55 13.81 -8.93
C LEU A 132 7.73 13.47 -7.44
N PRO A 133 8.70 12.61 -7.07
CA PRO A 133 8.92 12.25 -5.67
C PRO A 133 9.51 13.43 -4.90
N VAL A 134 8.99 13.65 -3.69
CA VAL A 134 9.49 14.65 -2.75
C VAL A 134 10.40 13.96 -1.74
N LYS A 135 11.63 14.47 -1.60
CA LYS A 135 12.59 13.97 -0.62
C LYS A 135 12.25 14.53 0.76
N LEU A 136 11.50 13.75 1.53
CA LEU A 136 11.16 14.07 2.92
C LEU A 136 12.32 13.75 3.86
N ALA A 137 12.68 14.70 4.72
CA ALA A 137 13.58 14.51 5.85
C ALA A 137 12.76 14.45 7.13
N LYS A 138 13.01 13.44 7.98
CA LYS A 138 12.37 13.33 9.29
C LYS A 138 12.98 14.36 10.25
N LEU A 139 12.16 15.24 10.79
CA LEU A 139 12.59 16.27 11.76
C LEU A 139 12.35 15.82 13.20
N ALA A 140 11.21 15.18 13.45
CA ALA A 140 10.84 14.63 14.75
C ALA A 140 9.90 13.43 14.57
N THR A 141 9.52 12.77 15.66
CA THR A 141 8.47 11.75 15.64
C THR A 141 7.19 12.34 15.05
N GLY A 142 6.64 11.70 14.04
CA GLY A 142 5.44 12.17 13.36
C GLY A 142 5.64 13.45 12.54
N HIS A 143 6.86 13.97 12.33
CA HIS A 143 7.09 15.21 11.58
C HIS A 143 8.21 15.09 10.54
N TRP A 144 7.89 15.42 9.30
CA TRP A 144 8.81 15.47 8.18
C TRP A 144 8.76 16.83 7.48
N SER A 145 9.85 17.21 6.83
CA SER A 145 9.89 18.37 5.95
C SER A 145 10.59 18.08 4.63
N ALA A 146 10.29 18.89 3.63
CA ALA A 146 11.06 18.99 2.40
C ALA A 146 11.20 20.45 1.99
N ASP A 147 12.37 20.79 1.49
CA ASP A 147 12.70 22.11 0.95
C ASP A 147 13.15 21.99 -0.51
N ARG A 148 13.01 23.10 -1.26
CA ARG A 148 13.59 23.30 -2.60
C ARG A 148 13.14 22.27 -3.65
N PHE A 149 11.94 21.70 -3.54
CA PHE A 149 11.34 20.91 -4.63
C PHE A 149 10.46 21.79 -5.53
N GLN A 150 10.28 21.41 -6.79
CA GLN A 150 9.59 22.24 -7.79
C GLN A 150 8.29 21.60 -8.25
N LEU A 151 7.26 22.44 -8.37
CA LEU A 151 5.98 22.16 -9.01
C LEU A 151 5.83 23.23 -10.11
N PRO A 152 6.41 22.99 -11.29
CA PRO A 152 6.70 24.05 -12.26
C PRO A 152 5.47 24.59 -12.99
N LEU A 153 4.33 23.92 -12.87
CA LEU A 153 3.11 24.23 -13.60
C LEU A 153 1.95 24.45 -12.63
N ALA A 154 1.16 25.49 -12.89
CA ALA A 154 -0.15 25.66 -12.25
C ALA A 154 -1.10 24.55 -12.74
N GLY A 155 -1.99 24.09 -11.88
CA GLY A 155 -2.86 22.97 -12.19
C GLY A 155 -3.41 22.25 -10.97
N THR A 156 -4.26 21.27 -11.22
CA THR A 156 -4.74 20.36 -10.17
C THR A 156 -3.81 19.16 -10.12
N TRP A 157 -2.89 19.19 -9.14
CA TRP A 157 -1.95 18.11 -8.88
C TRP A 157 -2.61 17.03 -8.02
N LYS A 158 -2.19 15.78 -8.19
CA LYS A 158 -2.47 14.66 -7.31
C LYS A 158 -1.30 14.46 -6.38
N ALA A 159 -1.52 14.64 -5.08
CA ALA A 159 -0.60 14.28 -4.02
C ALA A 159 -0.84 12.81 -3.63
N SER A 160 0.15 11.95 -3.87
CA SER A 160 0.14 10.54 -3.45
C SER A 160 1.03 10.37 -2.23
N LEU A 161 0.41 10.12 -1.10
CA LEU A 161 1.06 9.91 0.20
C LEU A 161 1.08 8.41 0.50
N THR A 162 2.26 7.83 0.64
CA THR A 162 2.43 6.47 1.16
C THR A 162 2.90 6.54 2.60
N VAL A 163 2.16 5.89 3.49
CA VAL A 163 2.52 5.73 4.92
C VAL A 163 2.75 4.25 5.19
N ARG A 164 3.88 3.95 5.80
CA ARG A 164 4.24 2.60 6.25
C ARG A 164 4.52 2.61 7.74
N THR A 165 3.75 1.84 8.49
CA THR A 165 3.86 1.75 9.96
C THR A 165 4.66 0.53 10.41
N SER A 166 4.66 -0.55 9.62
CA SER A 166 5.47 -1.75 9.86
C SER A 166 6.06 -2.31 8.56
N ASP A 167 6.74 -3.46 8.61
CA ASP A 167 7.26 -4.10 7.40
C ASP A 167 6.17 -4.66 6.48
N ILE A 168 4.95 -4.85 7.00
CA ILE A 168 3.81 -5.39 6.27
C ILE A 168 2.64 -4.40 6.15
N ASP A 169 2.58 -3.40 7.02
CA ASP A 169 1.47 -2.44 7.11
C ASP A 169 1.82 -1.15 6.37
N GLN A 170 1.21 -0.98 5.19
CA GLN A 170 1.43 0.18 4.32
C GLN A 170 0.16 0.55 3.56
N ILE A 171 -0.12 1.85 3.44
CA ILE A 171 -1.20 2.38 2.62
C ILE A 171 -0.69 3.51 1.71
N THR A 172 -1.35 3.71 0.58
CA THR A 172 -1.14 4.88 -0.27
C THR A 172 -2.46 5.62 -0.48
N GLU A 173 -2.52 6.83 0.05
CA GLU A 173 -3.65 7.74 -0.10
C GLU A 173 -3.37 8.76 -1.20
N THR A 174 -4.41 9.18 -1.92
CA THR A 174 -4.28 10.23 -2.95
C THR A 174 -5.29 11.34 -2.70
N ARG A 175 -4.84 12.59 -2.78
CA ARG A 175 -5.69 13.79 -2.72
C ARG A 175 -5.34 14.78 -3.82
N ASN A 176 -6.35 15.50 -4.29
CA ASN A 176 -6.15 16.57 -5.26
C ASN A 176 -5.74 17.86 -4.53
N VAL A 177 -4.76 18.57 -5.07
CA VAL A 177 -4.32 19.89 -4.61
C VAL A 177 -4.28 20.85 -5.79
N LYS A 178 -4.88 22.03 -5.64
CA LYS A 178 -4.88 23.04 -6.70
C LYS A 178 -3.76 24.06 -6.45
N ILE A 179 -2.84 24.14 -7.41
CA ILE A 179 -1.77 25.13 -7.49
C ILE A 179 -2.18 26.16 -8.56
N ASN A 180 -2.14 27.44 -8.23
CA ASN A 180 -2.51 28.54 -9.13
C ASN A 180 -1.30 29.43 -9.45
#